data_AF-A0A6L3EXD2-F1
#
_entry.id   AF-A0A6L3EXD2-F1
#
_cell.length_a   1.000
_cell.length_b   1.000
_cell.length_c   1.000
_cell.angle_alpha   90.00
_cell.angle_beta   90.00
_cell.angle_gamma   90.00
#
_symmetry.space_group_name_H-M   'P 1'
#
loop_
_entity.id
_entity.type
_entity.pdbx_description
1 polymer ?
#
loop_
_entity_poly.entity_id
_entity_poly.type
_entity_poly.pdbx_seq_one_letter_code
_entity_poly.pdbx_strand_id
1 'polypeptide(L)'
;MKKSEMNQTHRDKIDSAVNSAFNFSDWTFAGMLAGGLSPANLYKISINDHIYVVRISDPEHPHHQLEREFAAMTAAANNHIAPQVHYANSQTGVLIMPFIADQSIYSFNLENPQQLERLAQFIYKFHQLPSLPPDDSIAKKLDGLLALFKPNLQINEIVQKCMALKDELTHLLVDEGDKRPCHCDINPTNLLYDGNQLWLIDWASASQQSFYFDLACASTFLFYQSEDANDAFLQAYFQRPPTSIEAKKYYLMRQFVAIYYGLIFVFLGVQDETTFLTQTEIDGLPTYPHFMQMLGEGKENLANARSRQKMGFIHLKSVLTAQKTARFADAIEGL
;
A
#
# COMPACT_ATOMS: atom_id res chain seq x y z
N MET A 1 18.80 15.65 -17.34
CA MET A 1 19.02 16.71 -16.34
C MET A 1 20.40 16.53 -15.73
N LYS A 2 21.19 17.59 -15.62
CA LYS A 2 22.50 17.62 -14.92
C LYS A 2 22.31 18.11 -13.48
N LYS A 3 23.28 17.87 -12.58
CA LYS A 3 23.26 18.39 -11.19
C LYS A 3 22.99 19.90 -11.16
N SER A 4 23.61 20.67 -12.05
CA SER A 4 23.44 22.12 -12.18
C SER A 4 22.04 22.57 -12.60
N GLU A 5 21.24 21.68 -13.19
CA GLU A 5 19.88 21.96 -13.66
C GLU A 5 18.81 21.60 -12.61
N MET A 6 19.20 20.95 -11.51
CA MET A 6 18.30 20.68 -10.38
C MET A 6 17.79 21.99 -9.75
N ASN A 7 16.71 21.91 -8.97
CA ASN A 7 16.28 23.01 -8.13
C ASN A 7 17.40 23.35 -7.10
N GLN A 8 17.76 24.64 -6.96
CA GLN A 8 18.85 25.06 -6.07
C GLN A 8 18.56 24.71 -4.61
N THR A 9 17.35 24.99 -4.11
CA THR A 9 16.92 24.64 -2.76
C THR A 9 17.03 23.14 -2.50
N HIS A 10 16.71 22.32 -3.49
CA HIS A 10 16.85 20.86 -3.38
C HIS A 10 18.32 20.44 -3.33
N ARG A 11 19.20 21.05 -4.14
CA ARG A 11 20.64 20.81 -4.05
C ARG A 11 21.20 21.14 -2.67
N ASP A 12 20.85 22.32 -2.14
CA ASP A 12 21.35 22.77 -0.83
C ASP A 12 20.90 21.82 0.30
N LYS A 13 19.66 21.34 0.23
CA LYS A 13 19.14 20.30 1.12
C LYS A 13 19.92 18.98 1.00
N ILE A 14 20.21 18.52 -0.22
CA ILE A 14 20.99 17.30 -0.46
C ILE A 14 22.43 17.47 0.06
N ASP A 15 23.08 18.60 -0.23
CA ASP A 15 24.45 18.89 0.22
C ASP A 15 24.53 18.83 1.75
N SER A 16 23.60 19.48 2.45
CA SER A 16 23.52 19.47 3.92
C SER A 16 23.32 18.04 4.48
N ALA A 17 22.38 17.28 3.89
CA ALA A 17 22.08 15.93 4.32
C ALA A 17 23.24 14.95 4.06
N VAL A 18 23.90 15.04 2.90
CA VAL A 18 25.07 14.21 2.55
C VAL A 18 26.25 14.54 3.46
N ASN A 19 26.53 15.82 3.71
CA ASN A 19 27.59 16.22 4.63
C ASN A 19 27.37 15.66 6.04
N SER A 20 26.12 15.69 6.52
CA SER A 20 25.74 15.18 7.84
C SER A 20 25.83 13.66 7.94
N ALA A 21 25.43 12.93 6.90
CA ALA A 21 25.36 11.46 6.93
C ALA A 21 26.67 10.77 6.55
N PHE A 22 27.52 11.40 5.73
CA PHE A 22 28.70 10.77 5.12
C PHE A 22 30.00 11.56 5.35
N ASN A 23 30.02 12.50 6.31
CA ASN A 23 31.20 13.29 6.70
C ASN A 23 31.92 13.96 5.51
N PHE A 24 31.24 14.89 4.83
CA PHE A 24 31.78 15.68 3.70
C PHE A 24 32.17 14.85 2.45
N SER A 25 31.30 13.94 2.03
CA SER A 25 31.46 13.25 0.75
C SER A 25 30.88 14.07 -0.41
N ASP A 26 31.60 14.15 -1.53
CA ASP A 26 31.03 14.64 -2.79
C ASP A 26 29.97 13.66 -3.31
N TRP A 27 28.94 14.20 -3.96
CA TRP A 27 27.90 13.41 -4.61
C TRP A 27 27.65 13.85 -6.05
N THR A 28 27.35 12.88 -6.90
CA THR A 28 26.98 13.10 -8.30
C THR A 28 25.51 12.80 -8.54
N PHE A 29 24.90 13.55 -9.45
CA PHE A 29 23.50 13.34 -9.84
C PHE A 29 23.41 12.20 -10.87
N ALA A 30 22.66 11.14 -10.54
CA ALA A 30 22.51 9.95 -11.36
C ALA A 30 21.14 9.82 -12.05
N GLY A 31 20.19 10.72 -11.75
CA GLY A 31 18.89 10.76 -12.41
C GLY A 31 17.73 11.06 -11.46
N MET A 32 16.55 11.31 -12.03
CA MET A 32 15.31 11.33 -11.26
C MET A 32 14.72 9.92 -11.25
N LEU A 33 14.04 9.58 -10.16
CA LEU A 33 13.16 8.43 -10.13
C LEU A 33 11.73 8.94 -10.31
N ALA A 34 10.93 8.20 -11.09
CA ALA A 34 9.50 8.39 -11.05
C ALA A 34 9.03 7.94 -9.65
N GLY A 35 8.34 8.84 -8.93
CA GLY A 35 7.62 8.48 -7.73
C GLY A 35 6.29 7.81 -8.07
N GLY A 36 5.65 7.18 -7.08
CA GLY A 36 4.24 6.83 -7.15
C GLY A 36 3.35 8.07 -7.17
N LEU A 37 2.15 7.99 -6.59
CA LEU A 37 1.22 9.13 -6.50
C LEU A 37 1.67 10.23 -5.50
N SER A 38 2.84 10.08 -4.88
CA SER A 38 3.38 11.02 -3.90
C SER A 38 3.89 12.31 -4.58
N PRO A 39 3.63 13.50 -4.02
CA PRO A 39 4.16 14.76 -4.52
C PRO A 39 5.66 14.95 -4.23
N ALA A 40 6.32 13.99 -3.57
CA ALA A 40 7.73 14.07 -3.23
C ALA A 40 8.65 13.97 -4.46
N ASN A 41 9.78 14.68 -4.40
CA ASN A 41 10.83 14.56 -5.41
C ASN A 41 11.80 13.44 -5.02
N LEU A 42 12.04 12.51 -5.95
CA LEU A 42 12.99 11.42 -5.78
C LEU A 42 14.19 11.58 -6.71
N TYR A 43 15.37 11.69 -6.10
CA TYR A 43 16.64 11.82 -6.82
C TYR A 43 17.52 10.59 -6.57
N LYS A 44 18.08 10.05 -7.65
CA LYS A 44 19.16 9.07 -7.58
C LYS A 44 20.48 9.83 -7.55
N ILE A 45 21.30 9.57 -6.53
CA ILE A 45 22.64 10.15 -6.40
C ILE A 45 23.68 9.04 -6.23
N SER A 46 24.92 9.32 -6.61
CA SER A 46 26.06 8.44 -6.32
C SER A 46 27.00 9.11 -5.34
N ILE A 47 27.40 8.36 -4.31
CA ILE A 47 28.39 8.74 -3.29
C ILE A 47 29.37 7.57 -3.17
N ASN A 48 30.65 7.80 -3.42
CA ASN A 48 31.71 6.77 -3.35
C ASN A 48 31.32 5.48 -4.11
N ASP A 49 30.86 5.62 -5.37
CA ASP A 49 30.39 4.53 -6.25
C ASP A 49 29.16 3.74 -5.77
N HIS A 50 28.55 4.14 -4.65
CA HIS A 50 27.30 3.58 -4.16
C HIS A 50 26.13 4.49 -4.52
N ILE A 51 25.01 3.87 -4.88
CA ILE A 51 23.83 4.58 -5.32
C ILE A 51 22.83 4.73 -4.17
N TYR A 52 22.36 5.95 -3.99
CA TYR A 52 21.36 6.32 -2.99
C TYR A 52 20.14 6.97 -3.64
N VAL A 53 19.02 6.88 -2.94
CA VAL A 53 17.81 7.66 -3.20
C VAL A 53 17.72 8.76 -2.17
N VAL A 54 17.58 10.00 -2.64
CA VAL A 54 17.19 11.13 -1.80
C VAL A 54 15.75 11.48 -2.10
N ARG A 55 14.92 11.43 -1.05
CA ARG A 55 13.54 11.93 -1.09
C ARG A 55 13.49 13.31 -0.47
N ILE A 56 12.87 14.24 -1.18
CA ILE A 56 12.54 15.57 -0.69
C ILE A 56 11.02 15.72 -0.70
N SER A 57 10.46 15.76 0.50
CA SER A 57 9.05 16.01 0.77
C SER A 57 8.85 17.43 1.29
N ASP A 58 7.67 18.00 1.06
CA ASP A 58 7.28 19.27 1.68
C ASP A 58 6.83 19.01 3.13
N PRO A 59 7.54 19.53 4.16
CA PRO A 59 7.17 19.35 5.55
C PRO A 59 5.89 20.09 5.95
N GLU A 60 5.52 21.14 5.21
CA GLU A 60 4.34 21.97 5.52
C GLU A 60 3.04 21.45 4.87
N HIS A 61 3.14 20.38 4.08
CA HIS A 61 1.96 19.81 3.43
C HIS A 61 0.99 19.24 4.47
N PRO A 62 -0.30 19.63 4.48
CA PRO A 62 -1.23 19.38 5.59
C PRO A 62 -1.53 17.90 5.86
N HIS A 63 -1.23 17.02 4.90
CA HIS A 63 -1.43 15.58 5.02
C HIS A 63 -0.14 14.80 5.25
N HIS A 64 1.02 15.45 5.25
CA HIS A 64 2.29 14.79 5.55
C HIS A 64 2.52 14.73 7.06
N GLN A 65 2.74 13.51 7.56
CA GLN A 65 3.17 13.28 8.94
C GLN A 65 4.59 12.70 8.92
N LEU A 66 5.53 13.49 8.38
CA LEU A 66 6.90 13.05 8.07
C LEU A 66 7.65 12.53 9.30
N GLU A 67 7.40 13.09 10.48
CA GLU A 67 8.00 12.60 11.73
C GLU A 67 7.58 11.15 12.02
N ARG A 68 6.27 10.86 11.96
CA ARG A 68 5.76 9.49 12.14
C ARG A 68 6.31 8.57 11.05
N GLU A 69 6.21 9.00 9.80
CA GLU A 69 6.62 8.19 8.65
C GLU A 69 8.11 7.82 8.75
N PHE A 70 8.99 8.79 9.02
CA PHE A 70 10.43 8.56 9.10
C PHE A 70 10.77 7.69 10.31
N ALA A 71 10.07 7.86 11.44
CA ALA A 71 10.21 6.98 12.59
C ALA A 71 9.81 5.54 12.28
N ALA A 72 8.67 5.33 11.60
CA ALA A 72 8.21 4.01 11.21
C ALA A 72 9.18 3.32 10.24
N MET A 73 9.63 4.04 9.22
CA MET A 73 10.63 3.55 8.27
C MET A 73 11.95 3.21 8.95
N THR A 74 12.43 4.05 9.87
CA THR A 74 13.68 3.80 10.61
C THR A 74 13.56 2.55 11.48
N ALA A 75 12.43 2.36 12.17
CA ALA A 75 12.18 1.15 12.96
C ALA A 75 12.19 -0.13 12.09
N ALA A 76 11.59 -0.07 10.90
CA ALA A 76 11.60 -1.16 9.95
C ALA A 76 12.98 -1.42 9.33
N ALA A 77 13.74 -0.36 9.03
CA ALA A 77 15.09 -0.42 8.48
C ALA A 77 16.07 -1.11 9.45
N ASN A 78 15.98 -0.80 10.74
CA ASN A 78 16.78 -1.46 11.78
C ASN A 78 16.55 -2.99 11.86
N ASN A 79 15.47 -3.48 11.25
CA ASN A 79 15.10 -4.90 11.21
C ASN A 79 15.14 -5.49 9.80
N HIS A 80 15.78 -4.81 8.83
CA HIS A 80 15.92 -5.26 7.44
C HIS A 80 14.59 -5.48 6.71
N ILE A 81 13.53 -4.77 7.13
CA ILE A 81 12.23 -4.75 6.44
C ILE A 81 12.17 -3.61 5.42
N ALA A 82 12.78 -2.47 5.74
CA ALA A 82 12.94 -1.31 4.86
C ALA A 82 14.42 -1.10 4.48
N PRO A 83 14.72 -0.37 3.39
CA PRO A 83 16.08 0.08 3.09
C PRO A 83 16.69 0.86 4.27
N GLN A 84 17.99 0.69 4.50
CA GLN A 84 18.70 1.38 5.59
C GLN A 84 18.57 2.91 5.49
N VAL A 85 18.24 3.56 6.60
CA VAL A 85 18.08 5.02 6.65
C VAL A 85 19.43 5.65 7.02
N HIS A 86 20.07 6.31 6.06
CA HIS A 86 21.35 7.01 6.27
C HIS A 86 21.16 8.43 6.80
N TYR A 87 20.04 9.07 6.44
CA TYR A 87 19.68 10.39 6.91
C TYR A 87 18.16 10.53 6.91
N ALA A 88 17.60 11.10 7.96
CA ALA A 88 16.18 11.43 8.04
C ALA A 88 15.99 12.70 8.85
N ASN A 89 15.39 13.73 8.25
CA ASN A 89 15.05 14.96 8.93
C ASN A 89 13.67 15.43 8.49
N SER A 90 12.68 15.19 9.34
CA SER A 90 11.27 15.52 9.08
C SER A 90 11.02 17.02 8.93
N GLN A 91 11.76 17.88 9.64
CA GLN A 91 11.61 19.34 9.56
C GLN A 91 12.07 19.91 8.21
N THR A 92 13.10 19.32 7.61
CA THR A 92 13.58 19.71 6.27
C THR A 92 12.93 18.91 5.15
N GLY A 93 12.24 17.82 5.50
CA GLY A 93 11.60 16.88 4.60
C GLY A 93 12.57 15.98 3.82
N VAL A 94 13.81 15.82 4.29
CA VAL A 94 14.87 15.09 3.56
C VAL A 94 15.09 13.71 4.16
N LEU A 95 15.13 12.71 3.30
CA LEU A 95 15.45 11.31 3.62
C LEU A 95 16.48 10.77 2.62
N ILE A 96 17.51 10.06 3.11
CA ILE A 96 18.51 9.37 2.28
C ILE A 96 18.53 7.88 2.64
N MET A 97 18.40 7.03 1.63
CA MET A 97 18.42 5.57 1.73
C MET A 97 19.18 4.95 0.55
N PRO A 98 19.69 3.70 0.64
CA PRO A 98 20.30 3.04 -0.50
C PRO A 98 19.25 2.81 -1.59
N PHE A 99 19.67 2.89 -2.85
CA PHE A 99 18.84 2.48 -3.96
C PHE A 99 18.78 0.96 -4.04
N ILE A 100 17.57 0.40 -3.96
CA ILE A 100 17.33 -1.02 -4.18
C ILE A 100 17.10 -1.26 -5.67
N ALA A 101 17.94 -2.09 -6.27
CA ALA A 101 17.79 -2.52 -7.65
C ALA A 101 16.71 -3.61 -7.73
N ASP A 102 15.45 -3.16 -7.87
CA ASP A 102 14.30 -4.05 -7.94
C ASP A 102 14.31 -4.91 -9.22
N GLN A 103 14.20 -6.23 -9.04
CA GLN A 103 14.00 -7.22 -10.11
C GLN A 103 12.51 -7.45 -10.41
N SER A 104 11.64 -6.61 -9.82
CA SER A 104 10.18 -6.70 -9.83
C SER A 104 9.65 -7.86 -9.01
N ILE A 105 8.64 -7.58 -8.19
CA ILE A 105 7.88 -8.62 -7.48
C ILE A 105 7.19 -9.60 -8.45
N TYR A 106 6.95 -9.24 -9.70
CA TYR A 106 6.36 -10.17 -10.67
C TYR A 106 7.33 -11.28 -11.13
N SER A 107 8.64 -11.10 -10.93
CA SER A 107 9.62 -12.19 -11.06
C SER A 107 9.57 -13.17 -9.89
N PHE A 108 8.95 -12.76 -8.78
CA PHE A 108 8.73 -13.55 -7.59
C PHE A 108 7.46 -14.41 -7.79
N ASN A 109 7.61 -15.55 -8.47
CA ASN A 109 6.54 -16.51 -8.73
C ASN A 109 5.89 -17.03 -7.42
N LEU A 110 4.74 -16.45 -7.06
CA LEU A 110 3.96 -16.82 -5.87
C LEU A 110 3.19 -18.15 -6.01
N GLU A 111 3.16 -18.77 -7.19
CA GLU A 111 2.72 -20.16 -7.34
C GLU A 111 3.76 -21.15 -6.79
N ASN A 112 5.03 -20.71 -6.64
CA ASN A 112 6.05 -21.49 -5.97
C ASN A 112 5.85 -21.41 -4.44
N PRO A 113 5.59 -22.54 -3.76
CA PRO A 113 5.33 -22.55 -2.31
C PRO A 113 6.45 -21.94 -1.47
N GLN A 114 7.71 -22.09 -1.88
CA GLN A 114 8.85 -21.53 -1.15
C GLN A 114 8.89 -20.00 -1.24
N GLN A 115 8.48 -19.43 -2.38
CA GLN A 115 8.42 -17.98 -2.54
C GLN A 115 7.21 -17.40 -1.81
N LEU A 116 6.05 -18.06 -1.89
CA LEU A 116 4.88 -17.72 -1.08
C LEU A 116 5.21 -17.70 0.42
N GLU A 117 5.91 -18.74 0.90
CA GLU A 117 6.38 -18.82 2.28
C GLU A 117 7.35 -17.68 2.61
N ARG A 118 8.31 -17.35 1.74
CA ARG A 118 9.21 -16.21 1.94
C ARG A 118 8.47 -14.88 2.09
N LEU A 119 7.44 -14.63 1.29
CA LEU A 119 6.59 -13.44 1.43
C LEU A 119 5.83 -13.45 2.76
N ALA A 120 5.18 -14.57 3.09
CA ALA A 120 4.42 -14.71 4.32
C ALA A 120 5.30 -14.53 5.57
N GLN A 121 6.50 -15.10 5.55
CA GLN A 121 7.49 -14.97 6.63
C GLN A 121 8.11 -13.58 6.71
N PHE A 122 8.27 -12.89 5.59
CA PHE A 122 8.70 -11.49 5.58
C PHE A 122 7.67 -10.59 6.28
N ILE A 123 6.39 -10.73 5.93
CA ILE A 123 5.29 -9.98 6.57
C ILE A 123 5.15 -10.39 8.05
N TYR A 124 5.24 -11.68 8.37
CA TYR A 124 5.19 -12.17 9.74
C TYR A 124 6.29 -11.54 10.61
N LYS A 125 7.55 -11.52 10.12
CA LYS A 125 8.68 -10.88 10.83
C LYS A 125 8.43 -9.40 11.08
N PHE A 126 7.92 -8.69 10.08
CA PHE A 126 7.55 -7.29 10.25
C PHE A 126 6.47 -7.11 11.33
N HIS A 127 5.45 -7.96 11.35
CA HIS A 127 4.41 -7.91 12.38
C HIS A 127 4.90 -8.23 13.81
N GLN A 128 6.11 -8.77 13.98
CA GLN A 128 6.73 -9.00 15.31
C GLN A 128 7.57 -7.82 15.81
N LEU A 129 7.70 -6.74 15.03
CA LEU A 129 8.47 -5.57 15.46
C LEU A 129 7.77 -4.82 16.62
N PRO A 130 8.51 -3.99 17.38
CA PRO A 130 7.90 -3.07 18.34
C PRO A 130 6.83 -2.19 17.69
N SER A 131 5.92 -1.67 18.52
CA SER A 131 4.86 -0.79 18.05
C SER A 131 5.42 0.44 17.33
N LEU A 132 4.84 0.73 16.17
CA LEU A 132 5.02 1.97 15.44
C LEU A 132 4.35 3.13 16.17
N PRO A 133 4.71 4.39 15.87
CA PRO A 133 4.03 5.53 16.46
C PRO A 133 2.51 5.49 16.14
N PRO A 134 1.67 5.96 17.07
CA PRO A 134 0.23 5.87 16.94
C PRO A 134 -0.28 6.72 15.77
N ASP A 135 -1.42 6.28 15.21
CA ASP A 135 -2.15 6.98 14.15
C ASP A 135 -3.63 6.59 14.22
N ASP A 136 -4.46 7.26 13.44
CA ASP A 136 -5.86 6.91 13.30
C ASP A 136 -6.04 5.51 12.68
N SER A 137 -7.15 4.85 13.01
CA SER A 137 -7.52 3.58 12.38
C SER A 137 -7.73 3.76 10.88
N ILE A 138 -7.49 2.71 10.09
CA ILE A 138 -7.72 2.76 8.64
C ILE A 138 -9.17 3.13 8.30
N ALA A 139 -10.13 2.63 9.07
CA ALA A 139 -11.54 3.00 8.91
C ALA A 139 -11.76 4.51 9.10
N LYS A 140 -11.19 5.11 10.14
CA LYS A 140 -11.30 6.55 10.41
C LYS A 140 -10.59 7.40 9.34
N LYS A 141 -9.42 6.97 8.87
CA LYS A 141 -8.71 7.62 7.75
C LYS A 141 -9.56 7.60 6.47
N LEU A 142 -10.17 6.45 6.17
CA LEU A 142 -11.08 6.31 5.04
C LEU A 142 -12.30 7.23 5.21
N ASP A 143 -12.89 7.34 6.40
CA ASP A 143 -14.01 8.24 6.65
C ASP A 143 -13.63 9.72 6.45
N GLY A 144 -12.43 10.11 6.88
CA GLY A 144 -11.87 11.43 6.61
C GLY A 144 -11.74 11.71 5.12
N LEU A 145 -11.20 10.75 4.35
CA LEU A 145 -11.08 10.85 2.90
C LEU A 145 -12.45 10.98 2.22
N LEU A 146 -13.41 10.14 2.59
CA LEU A 146 -14.77 10.15 2.04
C LEU A 146 -15.54 11.43 2.41
N ALA A 147 -15.27 12.02 3.57
CA ALA A 147 -15.88 13.28 3.99
C ALA A 147 -15.55 14.45 3.05
N LEU A 148 -14.36 14.45 2.43
CA LEU A 148 -13.95 15.45 1.43
C LEU A 148 -14.82 15.41 0.17
N PHE A 149 -15.61 14.34 -0.02
CA PHE A 149 -16.31 14.03 -1.27
C PHE A 149 -17.81 13.76 -1.10
N LYS A 150 -18.35 13.99 0.10
CA LYS A 150 -19.73 13.60 0.46
C LYS A 150 -20.85 14.04 -0.50
N PRO A 151 -20.78 15.16 -1.26
CA PRO A 151 -21.86 15.52 -2.19
C PRO A 151 -21.98 14.59 -3.41
N ASN A 152 -20.90 13.92 -3.85
CA ASN A 152 -20.86 13.21 -5.14
C ASN A 152 -20.84 11.67 -5.02
N LEU A 153 -20.28 11.11 -3.95
CA LEU A 153 -20.18 9.65 -3.79
C LEU A 153 -21.52 8.97 -3.41
N GLN A 154 -22.41 9.69 -2.71
CA GLN A 154 -23.69 9.12 -2.28
C GLN A 154 -24.72 9.00 -3.40
N ILE A 155 -24.41 9.37 -4.64
CA ILE A 155 -25.36 9.22 -5.76
C ILE A 155 -25.44 7.76 -6.24
N ASN A 156 -24.39 6.96 -5.98
CA ASN A 156 -24.32 5.59 -6.48
C ASN A 156 -24.70 4.55 -5.41
N GLU A 157 -25.66 3.68 -5.72
CA GLU A 157 -26.19 2.66 -4.81
C GLU A 157 -25.13 1.62 -4.37
N ILE A 158 -24.20 1.24 -5.26
CA ILE A 158 -23.12 0.29 -4.94
C ILE A 158 -22.19 0.90 -3.89
N VAL A 159 -21.85 2.18 -4.03
CA VAL A 159 -21.01 2.92 -3.08
C VAL A 159 -21.69 2.96 -1.72
N GLN A 160 -22.98 3.33 -1.66
CA GLN A 160 -23.73 3.37 -0.40
C GLN A 160 -23.76 2.02 0.31
N LYS A 161 -24.06 0.93 -0.41
CA LYS A 161 -24.08 -0.43 0.16
C LYS A 161 -22.72 -0.85 0.70
N CYS A 162 -21.64 -0.54 -0.04
CA CYS A 162 -20.29 -0.85 0.40
C CYS A 162 -19.87 -0.01 1.61
N MET A 163 -20.29 1.26 1.71
CA MET A 163 -20.04 2.07 2.90
C MET A 163 -20.72 1.48 4.14
N ALA A 164 -21.99 1.09 4.03
CA ALA A 164 -22.71 0.44 5.13
C ALA A 164 -22.02 -0.88 5.56
N LEU A 165 -21.61 -1.69 4.60
CA LEU A 165 -20.87 -2.93 4.87
C LEU A 165 -19.49 -2.68 5.48
N LYS A 166 -18.79 -1.62 5.05
CA LYS A 166 -17.51 -1.20 5.64
C LYS A 166 -17.68 -0.85 7.11
N ASP A 167 -18.76 -0.18 7.50
CA ASP A 167 -19.02 0.16 8.89
C ASP A 167 -19.34 -1.10 9.72
N GLU A 168 -20.18 -2.00 9.20
CA GLU A 168 -20.45 -3.32 9.81
C GLU A 168 -19.16 -4.13 10.04
N LEU A 169 -18.35 -4.29 9.01
CA LEU A 169 -17.07 -5.02 9.09
C LEU A 169 -16.07 -4.33 10.02
N THR A 170 -16.07 -3.00 10.08
CA THR A 170 -15.21 -2.26 11.03
C THR A 170 -15.54 -2.66 12.46
N HIS A 171 -16.82 -2.72 12.82
CA HIS A 171 -17.22 -3.12 14.17
C HIS A 171 -16.89 -4.57 14.48
N LEU A 172 -17.11 -5.47 13.51
CA LEU A 172 -16.90 -6.90 13.67
C LEU A 172 -15.42 -7.31 13.79
N LEU A 173 -14.53 -6.58 13.10
CA LEU A 173 -13.11 -6.93 13.00
C LEU A 173 -12.21 -6.21 14.01
N VAL A 174 -12.78 -5.45 14.96
CA VAL A 174 -12.02 -4.82 16.03
C VAL A 174 -11.62 -5.86 17.07
N ASP A 175 -10.32 -6.17 17.11
CA ASP A 175 -9.71 -7.02 18.13
C ASP A 175 -8.33 -6.48 18.52
N GLU A 176 -8.13 -6.18 19.80
CA GLU A 176 -6.84 -5.71 20.33
C GLU A 176 -5.75 -6.78 20.24
N GLY A 177 -6.12 -8.07 20.29
CA GLY A 177 -5.21 -9.20 20.12
C GLY A 177 -4.59 -9.28 18.72
N ASP A 178 -5.24 -8.67 17.73
CA ASP A 178 -4.79 -8.64 16.34
C ASP A 178 -3.94 -7.40 16.02
N LYS A 179 -3.79 -6.43 16.93
CA LYS A 179 -3.02 -5.22 16.65
C LYS A 179 -1.53 -5.50 16.55
N ARG A 180 -0.91 -5.13 15.43
CA ARG A 180 0.52 -5.24 15.14
C ARG A 180 1.00 -4.00 14.38
N PRO A 181 2.33 -3.75 14.33
CA PRO A 181 2.88 -2.86 13.31
C PRO A 181 2.47 -3.33 11.91
N CYS A 182 1.82 -2.45 11.16
CA CYS A 182 1.34 -2.70 9.80
C CYS A 182 1.84 -1.60 8.87
N HIS A 183 2.15 -1.96 7.63
CA HIS A 183 2.53 -1.07 6.55
C HIS A 183 1.30 -0.31 6.03
N CYS A 184 0.14 -0.97 6.08
CA CYS A 184 -1.17 -0.47 5.66
C CYS A 184 -1.29 -0.14 4.17
N ASP A 185 -0.33 -0.59 3.36
CA ASP A 185 -0.36 -0.41 1.89
C ASP A 185 0.60 -1.39 1.19
N ILE A 186 0.55 -2.68 1.57
CA ILE A 186 1.35 -3.71 0.91
C ILE A 186 0.75 -3.97 -0.48
N ASN A 187 1.39 -3.43 -1.49
CA ASN A 187 1.03 -3.58 -2.89
C ASN A 187 2.30 -3.73 -3.77
N PRO A 188 2.18 -4.12 -5.05
CA PRO A 188 3.34 -4.39 -5.90
C PRO A 188 4.27 -3.20 -6.14
N THR A 189 3.81 -1.95 -5.98
CA THR A 189 4.68 -0.78 -6.15
C THR A 189 5.50 -0.46 -4.90
N ASN A 190 5.07 -0.97 -3.74
CA ASN A 190 5.73 -0.75 -2.45
C ASN A 190 6.56 -1.96 -1.98
N LEU A 191 6.49 -3.09 -2.69
CA LEU A 191 7.22 -4.31 -2.39
C LEU A 191 8.32 -4.54 -3.45
N LEU A 192 9.57 -4.34 -3.05
CA LEU A 192 10.74 -4.54 -3.92
C LEU A 192 11.39 -5.90 -3.66
N TYR A 193 11.97 -6.50 -4.70
CA TYR A 193 12.76 -7.72 -4.60
C TYR A 193 14.12 -7.51 -5.27
N ASP A 194 15.21 -7.57 -4.50
CA ASP A 194 16.56 -7.34 -5.04
C ASP A 194 17.24 -8.59 -5.63
N GLY A 195 16.53 -9.73 -5.66
CA GLY A 195 17.06 -11.04 -6.03
C GLY A 195 17.46 -11.91 -4.84
N ASN A 196 17.57 -11.34 -3.64
CA ASN A 196 17.94 -12.03 -2.41
C ASN A 196 16.90 -11.87 -1.31
N GLN A 197 16.34 -10.68 -1.11
CA GLN A 197 15.31 -10.42 -0.11
C GLN A 197 14.26 -9.41 -0.58
N LEU A 198 13.17 -9.36 0.18
CA LEU A 198 12.09 -8.40 0.02
C LEU A 198 12.38 -7.13 0.82
N TRP A 199 11.86 -6.01 0.32
CA TRP A 199 11.92 -4.71 0.97
C TRP A 199 10.57 -4.00 0.85
N LEU A 200 10.15 -3.32 1.92
CA LEU A 200 9.01 -2.40 1.90
C LEU A 200 9.49 -0.95 1.84
N ILE A 201 8.86 -0.18 0.96
CA ILE A 201 9.07 1.26 0.79
C ILE A 201 7.73 2.00 0.93
N ASP A 202 7.78 3.33 1.04
CA ASP A 202 6.60 4.19 1.23
C ASP A 202 5.82 3.90 2.54
N TRP A 203 6.35 4.46 3.63
CA TRP A 203 5.87 4.18 4.99
C TRP A 203 4.82 5.18 5.49
N ALA A 204 4.26 6.03 4.62
CA ALA A 204 3.39 7.13 5.02
C ALA A 204 2.10 6.65 5.74
N SER A 205 1.59 5.49 5.33
CA SER A 205 0.38 4.87 5.88
C SER A 205 0.63 3.98 7.10
N ALA A 206 1.89 3.66 7.40
CA ALA A 206 2.25 2.68 8.41
C ALA A 206 1.78 3.10 9.80
N SER A 207 1.16 2.16 10.52
CA SER A 207 0.52 2.40 11.82
C SER A 207 0.24 1.09 12.57
N GLN A 208 -0.28 1.18 13.79
CA GLN A 208 -0.79 0.01 14.52
C GLN A 208 -2.20 -0.33 14.04
N GLN A 209 -2.36 -1.46 13.36
CA GLN A 209 -3.66 -1.94 12.84
C GLN A 209 -3.80 -3.45 13.09
N SER A 210 -4.99 -4.00 12.79
CA SER A 210 -5.14 -5.45 12.69
C SER A 210 -4.20 -6.00 11.61
N PHE A 211 -3.36 -6.97 11.95
CA PHE A 211 -2.38 -7.55 11.02
C PHE A 211 -3.04 -8.20 9.79
N TYR A 212 -4.32 -8.59 9.90
CA TYR A 212 -5.09 -9.08 8.76
C TYR A 212 -5.21 -8.05 7.65
N PHE A 213 -5.15 -6.74 7.96
CA PHE A 213 -5.25 -5.68 6.96
C PHE A 213 -4.07 -5.74 5.98
N ASP A 214 -2.83 -5.88 6.48
CA ASP A 214 -1.64 -6.04 5.64
C ASP A 214 -1.69 -7.33 4.80
N LEU A 215 -2.13 -8.45 5.40
CA LEU A 215 -2.32 -9.71 4.68
C LEU A 215 -3.36 -9.56 3.56
N ALA A 216 -4.46 -8.87 3.85
CA ALA A 216 -5.52 -8.62 2.89
C ALA A 216 -5.08 -7.68 1.77
N CYS A 217 -4.30 -6.63 2.06
CA CYS A 217 -3.66 -5.77 1.04
C CYS A 217 -2.77 -6.58 0.10
N ALA A 218 -1.83 -7.36 0.66
CA ALA A 218 -0.95 -8.21 -0.13
C ALA A 218 -1.75 -9.16 -1.03
N SER A 219 -2.75 -9.84 -0.46
CA SER A 219 -3.56 -10.81 -1.21
C SER A 219 -4.37 -10.20 -2.35
N THR A 220 -4.89 -8.98 -2.15
CA THR A 220 -5.73 -8.29 -3.11
C THR A 220 -4.99 -8.08 -4.42
N PHE A 221 -3.72 -7.69 -4.35
CA PHE A 221 -2.92 -7.39 -5.54
C PHE A 221 -2.09 -8.56 -6.05
N LEU A 222 -1.67 -9.48 -5.19
CA LEU A 222 -0.72 -10.52 -5.56
C LEU A 222 -1.38 -11.85 -5.96
N PHE A 223 -2.60 -12.13 -5.49
CA PHE A 223 -3.26 -13.43 -5.72
C PHE A 223 -4.48 -13.36 -6.65
N TYR A 224 -4.83 -12.18 -7.14
CA TYR A 224 -5.91 -11.99 -8.13
C TYR A 224 -7.20 -12.75 -7.80
N GLN A 225 -7.63 -12.71 -6.53
CA GLN A 225 -8.84 -13.40 -6.05
C GLN A 225 -8.80 -14.95 -6.08
N SER A 226 -7.62 -15.57 -6.15
CA SER A 226 -7.46 -17.02 -5.99
C SER A 226 -7.63 -17.45 -4.53
N GLU A 227 -8.67 -18.23 -4.22
CA GLU A 227 -8.92 -18.72 -2.85
C GLU A 227 -7.86 -19.72 -2.37
N ASP A 228 -7.40 -20.62 -3.24
CA ASP A 228 -6.34 -21.58 -2.90
C ASP A 228 -5.03 -20.87 -2.52
N ALA A 229 -4.67 -19.81 -3.25
CA ALA A 229 -3.49 -19.00 -2.93
C ALA A 229 -3.67 -18.24 -1.62
N ASN A 230 -4.89 -17.76 -1.34
CA ASN A 230 -5.22 -17.08 -0.09
C ASN A 230 -5.10 -18.00 1.13
N ASP A 231 -5.60 -19.23 1.02
CA ASP A 231 -5.53 -20.22 2.09
C ASP A 231 -4.08 -20.68 2.32
N ALA A 232 -3.33 -20.94 1.25
CA ALA A 232 -1.91 -21.29 1.31
C ALA A 232 -1.08 -20.15 1.95
N PHE A 233 -1.36 -18.90 1.59
CA PHE A 233 -0.69 -17.73 2.15
C PHE A 233 -0.96 -17.57 3.64
N LEU A 234 -2.23 -17.70 4.07
CA LEU A 234 -2.60 -17.58 5.48
C LEU A 234 -1.95 -18.69 6.32
N GLN A 235 -1.95 -19.93 5.82
CA GLN A 235 -1.27 -21.04 6.46
C GLN A 235 0.25 -20.80 6.54
N ALA A 236 0.87 -20.30 5.47
CA ALA A 236 2.30 -19.97 5.46
C ALA A 236 2.64 -18.85 6.45
N TYR A 237 1.77 -17.86 6.63
CA TYR A 237 1.95 -16.79 7.61
C TYR A 237 1.93 -17.32 9.05
N PHE A 238 0.93 -18.15 9.40
CA PHE A 238 0.82 -18.73 10.74
C PHE A 238 1.82 -19.87 11.01
N GLN A 239 2.41 -20.45 9.97
CA GLN A 239 3.23 -21.68 10.03
C GLN A 239 2.48 -22.88 10.62
N ARG A 240 1.15 -22.86 10.50
CA ARG A 240 0.22 -23.91 10.91
C ARG A 240 -1.13 -23.68 10.20
N PRO A 241 -2.02 -24.69 10.17
CA PRO A 241 -3.40 -24.46 9.76
C PRO A 241 -4.03 -23.31 10.58
N PRO A 242 -4.71 -22.36 9.93
CA PRO A 242 -5.46 -21.33 10.63
C PRO A 242 -6.63 -21.97 11.38
N THR A 243 -6.97 -21.42 12.55
CA THR A 243 -8.23 -21.74 13.23
C THR A 243 -9.41 -21.20 12.43
N SER A 244 -10.62 -21.70 12.73
CA SER A 244 -11.85 -21.22 12.08
C SER A 244 -12.03 -19.70 12.25
N ILE A 245 -11.78 -19.16 13.44
CA ILE A 245 -11.89 -17.71 13.72
C ILE A 245 -10.86 -16.91 12.89
N GLU A 246 -9.60 -17.36 12.84
CA GLU A 246 -8.55 -16.68 12.06
C GLU A 246 -8.88 -16.67 10.55
N ALA A 247 -9.39 -17.79 10.02
CA ALA A 247 -9.82 -17.88 8.63
C ALA A 247 -11.01 -16.95 8.32
N LYS A 248 -12.00 -16.86 9.23
CA LYS A 248 -13.15 -15.95 9.11
C LYS A 248 -12.72 -14.48 9.14
N LYS A 249 -11.87 -14.09 10.09
CA LYS A 249 -11.32 -12.72 10.18
C LYS A 249 -10.54 -12.34 8.93
N TYR A 250 -9.67 -13.22 8.44
CA TYR A 250 -8.93 -12.97 7.20
C TYR A 250 -9.85 -12.82 6.00
N TYR A 251 -10.84 -13.70 5.85
CA TYR A 251 -11.82 -13.63 4.76
C TYR A 251 -12.59 -12.29 4.77
N LEU A 252 -13.11 -11.87 5.92
CA LEU A 252 -13.85 -10.62 6.05
C LEU A 252 -12.95 -9.40 5.90
N MET A 253 -11.70 -9.44 6.38
CA MET A 253 -10.74 -8.36 6.18
C MET A 253 -10.41 -8.18 4.70
N ARG A 254 -10.36 -9.25 3.89
CA ARG A 254 -10.25 -9.11 2.42
C ARG A 254 -11.45 -8.39 1.81
N GLN A 255 -12.66 -8.60 2.34
CA GLN A 255 -13.83 -7.84 1.89
C GLN A 255 -13.73 -6.36 2.28
N PHE A 256 -13.28 -6.07 3.50
CA PHE A 256 -13.02 -4.71 3.96
C PHE A 256 -11.97 -4.00 3.09
N VAL A 257 -10.85 -4.66 2.80
CA VAL A 257 -9.77 -4.11 1.94
C VAL A 257 -10.24 -3.90 0.50
N ALA A 258 -11.07 -4.80 -0.05
CA ALA A 258 -11.68 -4.59 -1.35
C ALA A 258 -12.61 -3.36 -1.35
N ILE A 259 -13.40 -3.14 -0.28
CA ILE A 259 -14.16 -1.88 -0.14
C ILE A 259 -13.21 -0.67 -0.04
N TYR A 260 -12.17 -0.75 0.79
CA TYR A 260 -11.19 0.31 1.00
C TYR A 260 -10.55 0.77 -0.31
N TYR A 261 -9.95 -0.13 -1.09
CA TYR A 261 -9.37 0.22 -2.38
C TYR A 261 -10.45 0.59 -3.40
N GLY A 262 -11.61 -0.08 -3.37
CA GLY A 262 -12.75 0.25 -4.21
C GLY A 262 -13.15 1.72 -4.10
N LEU A 263 -13.33 2.20 -2.88
CA LEU A 263 -13.68 3.58 -2.58
C LEU A 263 -12.56 4.56 -2.90
N ILE A 264 -11.30 4.22 -2.62
CA ILE A 264 -10.14 5.06 -2.97
C ILE A 264 -10.01 5.24 -4.48
N PHE A 265 -10.13 4.16 -5.26
CA PHE A 265 -10.00 4.24 -6.72
C PHE A 265 -11.17 4.99 -7.37
N VAL A 266 -12.39 4.83 -6.85
CA VAL A 266 -13.52 5.68 -7.27
C VAL A 266 -13.20 7.15 -6.95
N PHE A 267 -12.77 7.45 -5.72
CA PHE A 267 -12.41 8.81 -5.31
C PHE A 267 -11.34 9.43 -6.22
N LEU A 268 -10.22 8.76 -6.44
CA LEU A 268 -9.13 9.22 -7.32
C LEU A 268 -9.58 9.35 -8.79
N GLY A 269 -10.55 8.55 -9.21
CA GLY A 269 -11.15 8.67 -10.54
C GLY A 269 -12.02 9.93 -10.66
N VAL A 270 -12.85 10.21 -9.66
CA VAL A 270 -13.81 11.32 -9.72
C VAL A 270 -13.18 12.68 -9.35
N GLN A 271 -12.03 12.68 -8.66
CA GLN A 271 -11.22 13.89 -8.49
C GLN A 271 -10.77 14.49 -9.84
N ASP A 272 -10.42 13.63 -10.81
CA ASP A 272 -9.94 14.06 -12.13
C ASP A 272 -11.07 14.17 -13.16
N GLU A 273 -12.09 13.30 -13.09
CA GLU A 273 -13.27 13.31 -13.97
C GLU A 273 -14.55 13.17 -13.15
N THR A 274 -15.27 14.27 -12.95
CA THR A 274 -16.45 14.33 -12.07
C THR A 274 -17.63 13.47 -12.53
N THR A 275 -17.60 12.97 -13.78
CA THR A 275 -18.63 12.08 -14.31
C THR A 275 -18.35 10.64 -13.86
N PHE A 276 -19.31 10.05 -13.14
CA PHE A 276 -19.26 8.63 -12.80
C PHE A 276 -19.50 7.75 -14.02
N LEU A 277 -18.97 6.53 -13.98
CA LEU A 277 -19.44 5.45 -14.84
C LEU A 277 -20.96 5.28 -14.71
N THR A 278 -21.62 5.10 -15.85
CA THR A 278 -23.05 4.76 -15.92
C THR A 278 -23.29 3.36 -15.37
N GLN A 279 -24.54 3.07 -14.97
CA GLN A 279 -24.90 1.71 -14.50
C GLN A 279 -24.59 0.64 -15.56
N THR A 280 -24.85 0.92 -16.84
CA THR A 280 -24.53 0.01 -17.95
C THR A 280 -23.03 -0.27 -18.07
N GLU A 281 -22.18 0.75 -17.92
CA GLU A 281 -20.72 0.57 -17.90
C GLU A 281 -20.28 -0.26 -16.70
N ILE A 282 -20.84 0.02 -15.52
CA ILE A 282 -20.55 -0.71 -14.28
C ILE A 282 -20.96 -2.18 -14.40
N ASP A 283 -22.13 -2.47 -14.96
CA ASP A 283 -22.64 -3.83 -15.14
C ASP A 283 -21.73 -4.63 -16.10
N GLY A 284 -21.24 -3.99 -17.16
CA GLY A 284 -20.33 -4.58 -18.15
C GLY A 284 -18.86 -4.68 -17.75
N LEU A 285 -18.48 -4.29 -16.51
CA LEU A 285 -17.10 -4.40 -16.05
C LEU A 285 -16.61 -5.86 -16.03
N PRO A 286 -15.34 -6.11 -16.42
CA PRO A 286 -14.74 -7.43 -16.37
C PRO A 286 -14.50 -7.90 -14.91
N THR A 287 -14.09 -9.15 -14.75
CA THR A 287 -13.57 -9.64 -13.46
C THR A 287 -12.24 -8.97 -13.13
N TYR A 288 -11.86 -8.96 -11.84
CA TYR A 288 -10.59 -8.38 -11.41
C TYR A 288 -9.37 -8.99 -12.13
N PRO A 289 -9.22 -10.32 -12.26
CA PRO A 289 -8.09 -10.90 -12.99
C PRO A 289 -8.00 -10.43 -14.45
N HIS A 290 -9.15 -10.36 -15.15
CA HIS A 290 -9.18 -9.90 -16.53
C HIS A 290 -8.84 -8.40 -16.62
N PHE A 291 -9.31 -7.57 -15.68
CA PHE A 291 -8.92 -6.15 -15.66
C PHE A 291 -7.41 -5.96 -15.42
N MET A 292 -6.81 -6.76 -14.52
CA MET A 292 -5.37 -6.73 -14.28
C MET A 292 -4.59 -7.20 -15.52
N GLN A 293 -5.09 -8.19 -16.26
CA GLN A 293 -4.52 -8.56 -17.56
C GLN A 293 -4.60 -7.40 -18.56
N MET A 294 -5.74 -6.69 -18.64
CA MET A 294 -5.89 -5.52 -19.51
C MET A 294 -4.91 -4.39 -19.16
N LEU A 295 -4.62 -4.17 -17.87
CA LEU A 295 -3.56 -3.25 -17.43
C LEU A 295 -2.18 -3.71 -17.89
N GLY A 296 -1.85 -4.99 -17.72
CA GLY A 296 -0.56 -5.56 -18.16
C GLY A 296 -0.35 -5.51 -19.68
N GLU A 297 -1.43 -5.63 -20.45
CA GLU A 297 -1.43 -5.50 -21.91
C GLU A 297 -1.49 -4.03 -22.40
N GLY A 298 -1.60 -3.06 -21.48
CA GLY A 298 -1.73 -1.63 -21.80
C GLY A 298 -3.07 -1.23 -22.43
N LYS A 299 -4.10 -2.10 -22.38
CA LYS A 299 -5.47 -1.80 -22.82
C LYS A 299 -6.22 -0.89 -21.85
N GLU A 300 -5.79 -0.88 -20.59
CA GLU A 300 -6.23 0.06 -19.55
C GLU A 300 -5.00 0.74 -18.94
N ASN A 301 -5.18 1.91 -18.32
CA ASN A 301 -4.09 2.63 -17.68
C ASN A 301 -4.61 3.40 -16.45
N LEU A 302 -4.08 3.10 -15.25
CA LEU A 302 -4.51 3.75 -14.01
C LEU A 302 -4.11 5.23 -13.91
N ALA A 303 -3.31 5.76 -14.84
CA ALA A 303 -3.16 7.20 -15.03
C ALA A 303 -4.47 7.87 -15.53
N ASN A 304 -5.38 7.10 -16.14
CA ASN A 304 -6.67 7.59 -16.62
C ASN A 304 -7.74 7.54 -15.52
N ALA A 305 -8.47 8.65 -15.36
CA ALA A 305 -9.56 8.80 -14.39
C ALA A 305 -10.61 7.69 -14.50
N ARG A 306 -11.11 7.42 -15.71
CA ARG A 306 -12.07 6.32 -15.96
C ARG A 306 -11.54 4.94 -15.60
N SER A 307 -10.28 4.62 -15.89
CA SER A 307 -9.70 3.31 -15.54
C SER A 307 -9.61 3.13 -14.02
N ARG A 308 -9.32 4.21 -13.27
CA ARG A 308 -9.42 4.17 -11.80
C ARG A 308 -10.85 3.94 -11.33
N GLN A 309 -11.84 4.63 -11.90
CA GLN A 309 -13.24 4.34 -11.56
C GLN A 309 -13.62 2.87 -11.85
N LYS A 310 -13.23 2.32 -13.01
CA LYS A 310 -13.44 0.91 -13.36
C LYS A 310 -12.85 -0.03 -12.31
N MET A 311 -11.58 0.18 -11.93
CA MET A 311 -10.90 -0.59 -10.89
C MET A 311 -11.67 -0.53 -9.56
N GLY A 312 -12.09 0.68 -9.18
CA GLY A 312 -12.88 0.89 -7.97
C GLY A 312 -14.17 0.08 -7.96
N PHE A 313 -14.99 0.21 -9.00
CA PHE A 313 -16.26 -0.52 -9.11
C PHE A 313 -16.09 -2.05 -9.26
N ILE A 314 -14.99 -2.53 -9.86
CA ILE A 314 -14.68 -3.97 -9.89
C ILE A 314 -14.53 -4.52 -8.47
N HIS A 315 -13.79 -3.83 -7.60
CA HIS A 315 -13.65 -4.24 -6.20
C HIS A 315 -15.01 -4.19 -5.47
N LEU A 316 -15.74 -3.08 -5.57
CA LEU A 316 -17.02 -2.91 -4.88
C LEU A 316 -18.07 -3.97 -5.32
N LYS A 317 -18.17 -4.25 -6.62
CA LYS A 317 -19.06 -5.32 -7.13
C LYS A 317 -18.67 -6.69 -6.60
N SER A 318 -17.37 -6.98 -6.51
CA SER A 318 -16.91 -8.29 -6.02
C SER A 318 -17.36 -8.54 -4.58
N VAL A 319 -17.35 -7.51 -3.74
CA VAL A 319 -17.80 -7.58 -2.34
C VAL A 319 -19.31 -7.77 -2.24
N LEU A 320 -20.10 -7.04 -3.03
CA LEU A 320 -21.57 -7.21 -3.02
C LEU A 320 -22.01 -8.58 -3.57
N THR A 321 -21.20 -9.20 -4.43
CA THR A 321 -21.39 -10.60 -4.85
C THR A 321 -21.03 -11.55 -3.71
N ALA A 322 -19.89 -11.35 -3.05
CA ALA A 322 -19.45 -12.17 -1.92
C ALA A 322 -20.44 -12.13 -0.74
N GLN A 323 -21.00 -10.95 -0.44
CA GLN A 323 -21.99 -10.74 0.63
C GLN A 323 -23.23 -11.65 0.50
N LYS A 324 -23.58 -12.08 -0.72
CA LYS A 324 -24.73 -12.97 -0.99
C LYS A 324 -24.43 -14.46 -0.83
N THR A 325 -23.18 -14.82 -0.50
CA THR A 325 -22.74 -16.22 -0.42
C THR A 325 -22.95 -16.80 0.98
N ALA A 326 -23.13 -18.12 1.06
CA ALA A 326 -23.19 -18.83 2.34
C ALA A 326 -21.90 -18.69 3.16
N ARG A 327 -20.73 -18.58 2.49
CA ARG A 327 -19.44 -18.36 3.15
C ARG A 327 -19.40 -17.03 3.89
N PHE A 328 -19.97 -15.98 3.32
CA PHE A 328 -20.02 -14.67 3.98
C PHE A 328 -20.93 -14.71 5.21
N ALA A 329 -22.09 -15.34 5.10
CA ALA A 329 -22.99 -15.54 6.23
C ALA A 329 -22.32 -16.34 7.37
N ASP A 330 -21.67 -17.47 7.06
CA ASP A 330 -20.92 -18.26 8.06
C ASP A 330 -19.78 -17.45 8.68
N ALA A 331 -19.06 -16.64 7.89
CA ALA A 331 -17.96 -15.84 8.40
C ALA A 331 -18.41 -14.79 9.43
N ILE A 332 -19.61 -14.23 9.27
CA ILE A 332 -20.20 -13.30 10.26
C ILE A 332 -20.75 -14.03 11.48
N GLU A 333 -21.42 -15.16 11.32
CA GLU A 333 -22.14 -15.86 12.42
C GLU A 333 -21.23 -16.31 13.59
N GLY A 334 -19.90 -16.33 13.39
CA GLY A 334 -18.92 -16.79 14.38
C GLY A 334 -17.95 -15.73 14.91
N LEU A 335 -18.17 -14.45 14.61
CA LEU A 335 -17.39 -13.30 15.09
C LEU A 335 -18.30 -12.34 15.84
#